data_AF-A0A387K2G0-F1
#
_entry.id   AF-A0A387K2G0-F1
#
_cell.length_a   1.000
_cell.length_b   1.000
_cell.length_c   1.000
_cell.angle_alpha   90.00
_cell.angle_beta   90.00
_cell.angle_gamma   90.00
#
_symmetry.space_group_name_H-M   'P 1'
#
loop_
_entity.id
_entity.type
_entity.pdbx_description
1 polymer ?
#
loop_
_entity_poly.entity_id
_entity_poly.type
_entity_poly.pdbx_seq_one_letter_code
_entity_poly.pdbx_strand_id
1 'polypeptide(L)'
;MVECHRMLYLGVHLTQVYIISLKESQRRLDTEKLVLESNEKFKGRCVFQIFDAISPKHQDFEKLVQELYDSSSLLKSDWFHSDYCYKELLPQEFGCYLSHYFLWKECVKLNQPIVILEDDVMLESHFMQALEDCLKSPFDFVRLYGHYWGGHKTNLHSLPIYTETEEAEASIEKTPIENCEVTPPPPIPHKMHNKTLLLKRNKTLKNCLSLAKLTPQKISFNPVVFKKIKRKLNRFIGSILARTEVYKNVVAKYDDLNKNIAEKYNDLTTKYNDLTTKYESLLAKETNIKETFWERRADSEKEAFFLEHFYFTSVYVASTAGYYLTPKGAKTFIEATERFKIIEPVDMFMNNPTYHEVANFTYLPCPVSLNKHAFNSTIQNAKKPDISLKPPRKSYFDNLFYHKFNAQKCLKAFHKYSKQYAPLKTPKEV
;
A
#
# COMPACT_ATOMS: atom_id res chain seq x y z
N MET A 1 64.31 -1.43 -3.77
CA MET A 1 63.08 -2.23 -3.87
C MET A 1 63.00 -3.06 -2.61
N VAL A 2 62.27 -2.57 -1.62
CA VAL A 2 62.16 -3.20 -0.30
C VAL A 2 60.92 -4.08 -0.32
N GLU A 3 61.19 -5.36 -0.20
CA GLU A 3 60.25 -6.47 -0.06
C GLU A 3 59.56 -6.35 1.30
N CYS A 4 58.40 -5.67 1.33
CA CYS A 4 57.64 -5.52 2.56
C CYS A 4 56.96 -6.85 2.89
N HIS A 5 57.48 -7.47 3.95
CA HIS A 5 57.08 -8.76 4.47
C HIS A 5 55.58 -8.81 4.76
N ARG A 6 54.90 -9.73 4.08
CA ARG A 6 53.56 -10.18 4.42
C ARG A 6 53.68 -11.07 5.67
N MET A 7 53.65 -10.46 6.85
CA MET A 7 53.51 -11.19 8.11
C MET A 7 52.13 -11.86 8.14
N LEU A 8 52.09 -13.14 7.75
CA LEU A 8 51.00 -14.07 8.03
C LEU A 8 51.04 -14.44 9.52
N TYR A 9 50.33 -13.67 10.34
CA TYR A 9 49.81 -14.24 11.58
C TYR A 9 48.54 -15.02 11.26
N LEU A 10 48.49 -16.28 11.69
CA LEU A 10 47.28 -17.12 11.72
C LEU A 10 46.19 -16.45 12.57
N GLY A 11 45.38 -15.58 11.97
CA GLY A 11 44.18 -15.01 12.56
C GLY A 11 42.97 -15.54 11.82
N VAL A 12 42.18 -16.42 12.44
CA VAL A 12 40.86 -16.79 11.92
C VAL A 12 39.98 -15.55 12.05
N HIS A 13 39.86 -14.77 10.97
CA HIS A 13 38.96 -13.62 10.96
C HIS A 13 37.52 -14.14 10.98
N LEU A 14 36.83 -13.90 12.10
CA LEU A 14 35.45 -14.30 12.30
C LEU A 14 34.52 -13.36 11.53
N THR A 15 33.68 -13.92 10.67
CA THR A 15 32.70 -13.12 9.93
C THR A 15 31.67 -12.53 10.90
N GLN A 16 31.45 -11.22 10.82
CA GLN A 16 30.47 -10.53 11.64
C GLN A 16 29.07 -10.70 11.03
N VAL A 17 28.12 -11.10 11.85
CA VAL A 17 26.69 -11.20 11.52
C VAL A 17 25.92 -10.23 12.39
N TYR A 18 25.33 -9.21 11.77
CA TYR A 18 24.53 -8.21 12.45
C TYR A 18 23.05 -8.54 12.28
N ILE A 19 22.30 -8.57 13.38
CA ILE A 19 20.84 -8.64 13.36
C ILE A 19 20.28 -7.27 13.72
N ILE A 20 19.54 -6.65 12.80
CA ILE A 20 18.89 -5.35 13.01
C ILE A 20 17.63 -5.59 13.84
N SER A 21 17.61 -5.07 15.06
CA SER A 21 16.42 -5.14 15.91
C SER A 21 16.23 -3.85 16.69
N LEU A 22 14.99 -3.36 16.75
CA LEU A 22 14.64 -2.21 17.58
C LEU A 22 14.78 -2.59 19.06
N LYS A 23 15.41 -1.71 19.85
CA LYS A 23 15.69 -1.95 21.27
C LYS A 23 14.43 -2.19 22.09
N GLU A 24 13.33 -1.51 21.75
CA GLU A 24 12.04 -1.64 22.42
C GLU A 24 11.10 -2.67 21.78
N SER A 25 11.56 -3.42 20.77
CA SER A 25 10.75 -4.45 20.12
C SER A 25 10.54 -5.65 21.01
N GLN A 26 9.32 -6.21 21.00
CA GLN A 26 9.07 -7.50 21.64
C GLN A 26 9.91 -8.63 21.00
N ARG A 27 10.27 -8.49 19.71
CA ARG A 27 11.14 -9.43 18.97
C ARG A 27 12.59 -9.38 19.43
N ARG A 28 12.98 -8.37 20.21
CA ARG A 28 14.36 -8.18 20.67
C ARG A 28 14.84 -9.36 21.52
N LEU A 29 13.97 -9.91 22.38
CA LEU A 29 14.30 -11.07 23.21
C LEU A 29 14.58 -12.33 22.38
N ASP A 30 13.77 -12.56 21.35
CA ASP A 30 13.99 -13.68 20.42
C ASP A 30 15.32 -13.50 19.65
N THR A 31 15.65 -12.25 19.31
CA THR A 31 16.93 -11.89 18.67
C THR A 31 18.12 -12.15 19.59
N GLU A 32 18.04 -11.74 20.87
CA GLU A 32 19.08 -12.00 21.88
C GLU A 32 19.32 -13.49 22.07
N LYS A 33 18.24 -14.28 22.11
CA LYS A 33 18.32 -15.73 22.16
C LYS A 33 19.01 -16.30 20.91
N LEU A 34 18.61 -15.87 19.72
CA LEU A 34 19.21 -16.30 18.45
C LEU A 34 20.71 -15.99 18.40
N VAL A 35 21.13 -14.81 18.88
CA VAL A 35 22.55 -14.42 18.97
C VAL A 35 23.32 -15.36 19.88
N LEU A 36 22.80 -15.64 21.08
CA LEU A 36 23.46 -16.54 22.05
C LEU A 36 23.64 -17.94 21.47
N GLU A 37 22.55 -18.53 20.97
CA GLU A 37 22.55 -19.88 20.40
C GLU A 37 23.46 -19.99 19.17
N SER A 38 23.43 -18.98 18.29
CA SER A 38 24.26 -18.95 17.08
C SER A 38 25.74 -18.78 17.39
N ASN A 39 26.10 -17.97 18.39
CA ASN A 39 27.48 -17.79 18.80
C ASN A 39 28.09 -19.06 19.42
N GLU A 40 27.30 -19.84 20.15
CA GLU A 40 27.74 -21.16 20.61
C GLU A 40 27.83 -22.16 19.45
N LYS A 41 26.80 -22.21 18.59
CA LYS A 41 26.73 -23.16 17.46
C LYS A 41 27.82 -22.93 16.41
N PHE A 42 28.16 -21.67 16.13
CA PHE A 42 29.10 -21.27 15.07
C PHE A 42 30.41 -20.70 15.62
N LYS A 43 30.73 -21.06 16.87
CA LYS A 43 31.96 -20.65 17.56
C LYS A 43 33.20 -20.88 16.70
N GLY A 44 34.05 -19.85 16.59
CA GLY A 44 35.27 -19.92 15.79
C GLY A 44 35.08 -19.71 14.29
N ARG A 45 33.84 -19.50 13.82
CA ARG A 45 33.55 -19.17 12.41
C ARG A 45 32.87 -17.81 12.25
N CYS A 46 31.88 -17.51 13.08
CA CYS A 46 31.12 -16.25 13.02
C CYS A 46 30.94 -15.63 14.40
N VAL A 47 30.64 -14.33 14.41
CA VAL A 47 30.18 -13.59 15.59
C VAL A 47 28.86 -12.91 15.25
N PHE A 48 27.81 -13.36 15.90
CA PHE A 48 26.49 -12.76 15.86
C PHE A 48 26.40 -11.63 16.89
N GLN A 49 25.84 -10.51 16.49
CA GLN A 49 25.58 -9.38 17.38
C GLN A 49 24.37 -8.60 16.91
N ILE A 50 23.74 -7.89 17.85
CA ILE A 50 22.57 -7.08 17.54
C ILE A 50 23.02 -5.67 17.19
N PHE A 51 22.48 -5.14 16.10
CA PHE A 51 22.54 -3.74 15.76
C PHE A 51 21.26 -3.06 16.25
N ASP A 52 21.39 -2.04 17.09
CA ASP A 52 20.26 -1.25 17.57
C ASP A 52 19.67 -0.47 16.40
N ALA A 53 18.52 -0.94 15.91
CA ALA A 53 17.86 -0.35 14.76
C ALA A 53 17.48 1.12 15.01
N ILE A 54 17.63 1.93 13.98
CA ILE A 54 17.31 3.35 14.01
C ILE A 54 15.81 3.50 13.88
N SER A 55 15.19 4.13 14.88
CA SER A 55 13.77 4.48 14.87
C SER A 55 13.60 5.99 14.65
N PRO A 56 12.38 6.45 14.31
CA PRO A 56 12.07 7.88 14.28
C PRO A 56 12.30 8.61 15.61
N LYS A 57 12.45 7.88 16.73
CA LYS A 57 12.75 8.44 18.05
C LYS A 57 14.25 8.61 18.30
N HIS A 58 15.11 8.15 17.40
CA HIS A 58 16.56 8.26 17.54
C HIS A 58 16.97 9.74 17.55
N GLN A 59 17.89 10.13 18.45
CA GLN A 59 18.27 11.53 18.68
C GLN A 59 18.73 12.24 17.39
N ASP A 60 19.52 11.56 16.57
CA ASP A 60 20.03 12.11 15.31
C ASP A 60 19.11 11.88 14.10
N PHE A 61 17.92 11.30 14.28
CA PHE A 61 17.06 10.88 13.17
C PHE A 61 16.73 12.04 12.21
N GLU A 62 16.24 13.15 12.74
CA GLU A 62 15.86 14.31 11.93
C GLU A 62 17.05 14.88 11.16
N LYS A 63 18.22 14.95 11.80
CA LYS A 63 19.46 15.43 11.17
C LYS A 63 19.91 14.51 10.03
N LEU A 64 19.88 13.21 10.26
CA LEU A 64 20.24 12.20 9.25
C LEU A 64 19.30 12.24 8.05
N VAL A 65 17.99 12.38 8.30
CA VAL A 65 17.01 12.53 7.23
C VAL A 65 17.27 13.83 6.46
N GLN A 66 17.49 14.96 7.11
CA GLN A 66 17.81 16.23 6.42
C GLN A 66 19.07 16.16 5.54
N GLU A 67 20.06 15.34 5.93
CA GLU A 67 21.31 15.18 5.17
C GLU A 67 21.16 14.22 3.98
N LEU A 68 20.42 13.13 4.18
CA LEU A 68 20.36 11.99 3.27
C LEU A 68 19.07 11.91 2.47
N TYR A 69 18.06 12.74 2.73
CA TYR A 69 16.82 12.82 1.97
C TYR A 69 16.72 14.14 1.22
N ASP A 70 16.24 14.06 -0.03
CA ASP A 70 15.88 15.22 -0.83
C ASP A 70 14.60 14.92 -1.59
N SER A 71 13.55 15.71 -1.33
CA SER A 71 12.27 15.56 -2.01
C SER A 71 12.40 15.79 -3.51
N SER A 72 13.31 16.67 -3.96
CA SER A 72 13.52 16.91 -5.39
C SER A 72 14.10 15.69 -6.12
N SER A 73 14.91 14.90 -5.43
CA SER A 73 15.48 13.64 -5.92
C SER A 73 14.45 12.52 -5.91
N LEU A 74 13.59 12.45 -4.88
CA LEU A 74 12.45 11.52 -4.84
C LEU A 74 11.53 11.73 -6.06
N LEU A 75 11.22 12.98 -6.43
CA LEU A 75 10.36 13.27 -7.58
C LEU A 75 10.90 12.80 -8.94
N LYS A 76 12.19 12.47 -9.01
CA LYS A 76 12.84 11.94 -10.21
C LYS A 76 13.04 10.42 -10.15
N SER A 77 12.70 9.79 -9.01
CA SER A 77 12.98 8.38 -8.79
C SER A 77 11.99 7.48 -9.49
N ASP A 78 12.47 6.30 -9.86
CA ASP A 78 11.65 5.20 -10.34
C ASP A 78 10.52 4.93 -9.32
N TRP A 79 10.84 4.85 -8.03
CA TRP A 79 9.87 4.62 -6.96
C TRP A 79 8.69 5.60 -6.98
N PHE A 80 8.93 6.91 -7.14
CA PHE A 80 7.85 7.90 -7.16
C PHE A 80 6.88 7.69 -8.31
N HIS A 81 7.32 7.12 -9.44
CA HIS A 81 6.47 6.81 -10.58
C HIS A 81 5.89 5.38 -10.56
N SER A 82 6.18 4.59 -9.53
CA SER A 82 5.53 3.30 -9.34
C SER A 82 4.08 3.43 -8.85
N ASP A 83 3.28 2.38 -9.06
CA ASP A 83 1.92 2.27 -8.51
C ASP A 83 1.91 2.09 -6.98
N TYR A 84 3.07 1.76 -6.39
CA TYR A 84 3.21 1.41 -4.98
C TYR A 84 3.61 2.59 -4.10
N CYS A 85 4.25 3.60 -4.69
CA CYS A 85 4.44 4.87 -4.02
C CYS A 85 3.09 5.61 -4.00
N TYR A 86 2.52 5.88 -2.83
CA TYR A 86 1.33 6.72 -2.73
C TYR A 86 1.67 8.16 -2.29
N LYS A 87 2.83 8.36 -1.62
CA LYS A 87 3.41 9.63 -1.10
C LYS A 87 4.92 9.46 -0.81
N GLU A 88 5.50 10.40 -0.05
CA GLU A 88 6.86 10.30 0.53
C GLU A 88 7.02 9.07 1.45
N LEU A 89 8.28 8.71 1.71
CA LEU A 89 8.65 7.62 2.59
C LEU A 89 8.18 7.88 4.03
N LEU A 90 7.73 6.81 4.70
CA LEU A 90 7.37 6.83 6.11
C LEU A 90 8.63 7.02 6.98
N PRO A 91 8.52 7.68 8.14
CA PRO A 91 9.63 7.76 9.09
C PRO A 91 10.24 6.40 9.43
N GLN A 92 9.41 5.36 9.51
CA GLN A 92 9.85 3.98 9.75
C GLN A 92 10.67 3.41 8.59
N GLU A 93 10.32 3.73 7.34
CA GLU A 93 11.09 3.33 6.14
C GLU A 93 12.46 4.02 6.13
N PHE A 94 12.53 5.30 6.51
CA PHE A 94 13.80 5.98 6.73
C PHE A 94 14.63 5.32 7.85
N GLY A 95 14.00 4.94 8.96
CA GLY A 95 14.68 4.25 10.07
C GLY A 95 15.28 2.90 9.64
N CYS A 96 14.51 2.11 8.88
CA CYS A 96 15.00 0.88 8.25
C CYS A 96 16.18 1.18 7.33
N TYR A 97 16.04 2.09 6.37
CA TYR A 97 17.12 2.45 5.44
C TYR A 97 18.40 2.88 6.18
N LEU A 98 18.27 3.78 7.15
CA LEU A 98 19.40 4.28 7.95
C LEU A 98 20.09 3.13 8.68
N SER A 99 19.36 2.17 9.25
CA SER A 99 19.94 1.02 9.94
C SER A 99 20.86 0.21 9.02
N HIS A 100 20.43 -0.05 7.79
CA HIS A 100 21.25 -0.71 6.77
C HIS A 100 22.45 0.14 6.36
N TYR A 101 22.22 1.45 6.12
CA TYR A 101 23.27 2.39 5.74
C TYR A 101 24.41 2.48 6.77
N PHE A 102 24.10 2.48 8.06
CA PHE A 102 25.12 2.45 9.11
C PHE A 102 25.89 1.13 9.15
N LEU A 103 25.23 0.00 8.90
CA LEU A 103 25.92 -1.29 8.77
C LEU A 103 26.79 -1.36 7.52
N TRP A 104 26.42 -0.70 6.41
CA TRP A 104 27.31 -0.54 5.25
C TRP A 104 28.56 0.26 5.64
N LYS A 105 28.40 1.35 6.39
CA LYS A 105 29.54 2.13 6.92
C LYS A 105 30.43 1.28 7.82
N GLU A 106 29.83 0.44 8.68
CA GLU A 106 30.58 -0.47 9.53
C GLU A 106 31.33 -1.54 8.70
N CYS A 107 30.72 -2.09 7.64
CA CYS A 107 31.39 -3.01 6.72
C CYS A 107 32.65 -2.40 6.10
N VAL A 108 32.55 -1.14 5.62
CA VAL A 108 33.69 -0.39 5.08
C VAL A 108 34.76 -0.15 6.15
N LYS A 109 34.35 0.23 7.36
CA LYS A 109 35.25 0.50 8.49
C LYS A 109 36.00 -0.75 8.96
N LEU A 110 35.31 -1.88 9.06
CA LEU A 110 35.92 -3.18 9.40
C LEU A 110 36.82 -3.68 8.27
N ASN A 111 36.58 -3.24 7.03
CA ASN A 111 37.25 -3.70 5.83
C ASN A 111 37.18 -5.23 5.68
N GLN A 112 36.04 -5.81 6.06
CA GLN A 112 35.74 -7.23 5.97
C GLN A 112 34.28 -7.44 5.53
N PRO A 113 33.98 -8.55 4.85
CA PRO A 113 32.60 -8.90 4.55
C PRO A 113 31.79 -9.14 5.82
N ILE A 114 30.53 -8.72 5.79
CA ILE A 114 29.58 -8.92 6.89
C ILE A 114 28.29 -9.54 6.36
N VAL A 115 27.53 -10.15 7.27
CA VAL A 115 26.16 -10.56 7.03
C VAL A 115 25.23 -9.62 7.79
N ILE A 116 24.18 -9.16 7.14
CA ILE A 116 23.15 -8.31 7.74
C ILE A 116 21.82 -9.07 7.67
N LEU A 117 21.16 -9.22 8.80
CA LEU A 117 19.88 -9.90 8.99
C LEU A 117 18.89 -8.94 9.66
N GLU A 118 17.60 -9.10 9.37
CA GLU A 118 16.51 -8.48 10.15
C GLU A 118 16.08 -9.40 11.32
N ASP A 119 15.33 -8.86 12.27
CA ASP A 119 14.90 -9.59 13.48
C ASP A 119 13.71 -10.55 13.25
N ASP A 120 13.20 -10.63 12.03
CA ASP A 120 12.12 -11.53 11.63
C ASP A 120 12.59 -12.74 10.82
N VAL A 121 13.85 -13.14 11.00
CA VAL A 121 14.41 -14.32 10.32
C VAL A 121 14.65 -15.52 11.22
N MET A 122 14.83 -16.69 10.58
CA MET A 122 15.38 -17.91 11.15
C MET A 122 16.54 -18.41 10.28
N LEU A 123 17.53 -19.05 10.91
CA LEU A 123 18.68 -19.62 10.20
C LEU A 123 18.38 -21.05 9.79
N GLU A 124 18.57 -21.36 8.51
CA GLU A 124 18.44 -22.71 8.00
C GLU A 124 19.68 -23.56 8.31
N SER A 125 19.52 -24.89 8.23
CA SER A 125 20.60 -25.84 8.56
C SER A 125 21.87 -25.66 7.72
N HIS A 126 21.73 -25.19 6.47
CA HIS A 126 22.81 -24.93 5.52
C HIS A 126 23.35 -23.50 5.55
N PHE A 127 22.99 -22.68 6.54
CA PHE A 127 23.43 -21.28 6.65
C PHE A 127 24.96 -21.12 6.55
N MET A 128 25.71 -21.93 7.29
CA MET A 128 27.18 -21.84 7.29
C MET A 128 27.80 -22.22 5.95
N GLN A 129 27.24 -23.22 5.26
CA GLN A 129 27.73 -23.62 3.95
C GLN A 129 27.55 -22.45 2.96
N ALA A 130 26.36 -21.84 2.95
CA ALA A 130 26.09 -20.70 2.11
C ALA A 130 27.02 -19.51 2.39
N LEU A 131 27.33 -19.24 3.66
CA LEU A 131 28.26 -18.18 4.04
C LEU A 131 29.70 -18.48 3.56
N GLU A 132 30.17 -19.72 3.74
CA GLU A 132 31.48 -20.15 3.26
C GLU A 132 31.59 -20.03 1.73
N ASP A 133 30.51 -20.33 1.01
CA ASP A 133 30.45 -20.19 -0.45
C ASP A 133 30.41 -18.71 -0.85
N CYS A 134 29.66 -17.86 -0.15
CA CYS A 134 29.67 -16.41 -0.38
C CYS A 134 31.08 -15.82 -0.21
N LEU A 135 31.81 -16.22 0.82
CA LEU A 135 33.18 -15.77 1.10
C LEU A 135 34.19 -16.20 0.02
N LYS A 136 33.97 -17.35 -0.63
CA LYS A 136 34.80 -17.84 -1.74
C LYS A 136 34.39 -17.26 -3.10
N SER A 137 33.18 -16.73 -3.19
CA SER A 137 32.62 -16.17 -4.42
C SER A 137 33.19 -14.78 -4.73
N PRO A 138 33.18 -14.33 -6.00
CA PRO A 138 33.57 -12.98 -6.38
C PRO A 138 32.43 -11.96 -6.28
N PHE A 139 31.32 -12.31 -5.63
CA PHE A 139 30.12 -11.49 -5.58
C PHE A 139 30.16 -10.53 -4.40
N ASP A 140 29.94 -9.25 -4.68
CA ASP A 140 30.00 -8.19 -3.67
C ASP A 140 28.74 -8.12 -2.79
N PHE A 141 27.62 -8.66 -3.29
CA PHE A 141 26.32 -8.65 -2.65
C PHE A 141 25.56 -9.93 -3.01
N VAL A 142 25.06 -10.63 -1.99
CA VAL A 142 24.27 -11.86 -2.16
C VAL A 142 23.13 -11.87 -1.15
N ARG A 143 21.88 -11.93 -1.64
CA ARG A 143 20.72 -12.13 -0.79
C ARG A 143 20.72 -13.54 -0.22
N LEU A 144 20.47 -13.64 1.09
CA LEU A 144 20.31 -14.89 1.83
C LEU A 144 18.84 -15.28 1.98
N TYR A 145 17.94 -14.34 1.69
CA TYR A 145 16.52 -14.56 1.53
C TYR A 145 15.97 -13.59 0.47
N GLY A 146 14.96 -14.02 -0.27
CA GLY A 146 14.23 -13.17 -1.20
C GLY A 146 12.94 -13.83 -1.64
N HIS A 147 12.06 -13.03 -2.24
CA HIS A 147 10.84 -13.51 -2.87
C HIS A 147 10.55 -12.70 -4.13
N TYR A 148 9.85 -13.30 -5.08
CA TYR A 148 9.36 -12.55 -6.23
C TYR A 148 8.21 -11.65 -5.82
N TRP A 149 8.16 -10.47 -6.41
CA TRP A 149 6.95 -9.66 -6.39
C TRP A 149 5.81 -10.33 -7.18
N GLY A 150 4.57 -10.08 -6.77
CA GLY A 150 3.39 -10.72 -7.37
C GLY A 150 3.31 -10.53 -8.90
N GLY A 151 2.88 -11.57 -9.61
CA GLY A 151 2.66 -11.54 -11.06
C GLY A 151 3.82 -12.01 -11.93
N HIS A 152 4.99 -12.32 -11.36
CA HIS A 152 6.10 -12.93 -12.08
C HIS A 152 5.89 -14.43 -12.33
N LYS A 153 6.10 -14.88 -13.57
CA LYS A 153 6.11 -16.29 -13.95
C LYS A 153 7.57 -16.68 -14.24
N THR A 154 8.35 -16.85 -13.18
CA THR A 154 9.74 -17.31 -13.32
C THR A 154 9.76 -18.77 -13.77
N ASN A 155 10.68 -19.12 -14.67
CA ASN A 155 10.75 -20.46 -15.27
C ASN A 155 11.28 -21.49 -14.29
N LEU A 156 12.14 -21.08 -13.36
CA LEU A 156 12.79 -21.99 -12.41
C LEU A 156 12.03 -22.10 -11.09
N HIS A 157 11.03 -21.21 -10.84
CA HIS A 157 10.24 -21.17 -9.60
C HIS A 157 11.08 -21.22 -8.32
N SER A 158 12.30 -20.67 -8.38
CA SER A 158 13.33 -20.92 -7.36
C SER A 158 13.14 -20.15 -6.05
N LEU A 159 12.22 -19.18 -6.02
CA LEU A 159 11.89 -18.34 -4.87
C LEU A 159 10.38 -18.31 -4.66
N PRO A 160 9.90 -18.15 -3.42
CA PRO A 160 8.47 -17.98 -3.16
C PRO A 160 7.93 -16.73 -3.87
N ILE A 161 6.67 -16.78 -4.29
CA ILE A 161 5.95 -15.64 -4.85
C ILE A 161 5.19 -15.00 -3.70
N TYR A 162 5.46 -13.72 -3.44
CA TYR A 162 4.65 -12.96 -2.50
C TYR A 162 3.25 -12.75 -3.09
N THR A 163 2.23 -13.23 -2.38
CA THR A 163 0.83 -12.92 -2.70
C THR A 163 0.23 -12.12 -1.54
N GLU A 164 -0.41 -10.99 -1.83
CA GLU A 164 -1.06 -10.13 -0.83
C GLU A 164 -2.12 -10.90 0.00
N THR A 165 -2.60 -12.04 -0.49
CA THR A 165 -3.50 -12.97 0.20
C THR A 165 -2.88 -13.63 1.44
N GLU A 166 -1.57 -13.89 1.47
CA GLU A 166 -0.90 -14.49 2.64
C GLU A 166 -0.88 -13.54 3.85
N GLU A 167 -0.86 -12.22 3.62
CA GLU A 167 -1.00 -11.21 4.69
C GLU A 167 -2.44 -11.10 5.22
N ALA A 168 -3.43 -11.28 4.34
CA ALA A 168 -4.84 -11.26 4.73
C ALA A 168 -5.18 -12.43 5.66
N GLU A 169 -4.69 -13.65 5.36
CA GLU A 169 -4.93 -14.82 6.20
C GLU A 169 -4.25 -14.71 7.58
N ALA A 170 -3.02 -14.20 7.64
CA ALA A 170 -2.29 -13.99 8.91
C ALA A 170 -2.89 -12.88 9.80
N SER A 171 -3.57 -11.89 9.20
CA SER A 171 -4.25 -10.81 9.94
C SER A 171 -5.64 -11.19 10.43
N ILE A 172 -6.35 -12.09 9.73
CA ILE A 172 -7.67 -12.60 10.13
C ILE A 172 -7.59 -13.48 11.40
N GLU A 173 -6.48 -14.20 11.62
CA GLU A 173 -6.34 -15.09 12.79
C GLU A 173 -6.19 -14.34 14.13
N LYS A 174 -5.94 -13.01 14.11
CA LYS A 174 -5.76 -12.18 15.32
C LYS A 174 -6.95 -11.31 15.70
N THR A 175 -8.07 -11.36 14.96
CA THR A 175 -9.30 -10.68 15.38
C THR A 175 -10.27 -11.67 16.00
N PRO A 176 -10.60 -11.57 17.31
CA PRO A 176 -11.82 -12.16 17.82
C PRO A 176 -12.97 -11.59 17.01
N ILE A 177 -13.74 -12.47 16.36
CA ILE A 177 -14.96 -12.10 15.64
C ILE A 177 -15.95 -11.61 16.68
N GLU A 178 -15.95 -10.29 16.93
CA GLU A 178 -17.12 -9.62 17.47
C GLU A 178 -18.13 -9.54 16.32
N ASN A 179 -19.19 -10.35 16.41
CA ASN A 179 -20.33 -10.31 15.50
C ASN A 179 -21.00 -8.93 15.59
N CYS A 180 -20.49 -7.96 14.84
CA CYS A 180 -21.29 -6.79 14.48
C CYS A 180 -22.21 -7.21 13.33
N GLU A 181 -23.43 -7.59 13.68
CA GLU A 181 -24.56 -7.61 12.73
C GLU A 181 -24.63 -6.24 12.05
N VAL A 182 -24.22 -6.21 10.78
CA VAL A 182 -24.46 -5.07 9.88
C VAL A 182 -25.96 -5.05 9.60
N THR A 183 -26.69 -4.26 10.38
CA THR A 183 -28.07 -3.93 10.07
C THR A 183 -28.09 -3.10 8.78
N PRO A 184 -28.91 -3.45 7.78
CA PRO A 184 -29.03 -2.64 6.57
C PRO A 184 -29.55 -1.24 6.91
N PRO A 185 -29.20 -0.21 6.12
CA PRO A 185 -29.68 1.15 6.36
C PRO A 185 -31.22 1.14 6.38
N PRO A 186 -31.86 1.90 7.29
CA PRO A 186 -33.29 1.86 7.44
C PRO A 186 -33.96 2.28 6.12
N PRO A 187 -35.00 1.55 5.68
CA PRO A 187 -35.73 1.91 4.48
C PRO A 187 -36.29 3.32 4.65
N ILE A 188 -36.05 4.15 3.63
CA ILE A 188 -36.66 5.47 3.46
C ILE A 188 -38.15 5.35 3.80
N PRO A 189 -38.71 6.18 4.70
CA PRO A 189 -40.10 6.08 5.05
C PRO A 189 -40.97 6.47 3.84
N HIS A 190 -41.36 5.47 3.05
CA HIS A 190 -42.54 5.52 2.19
C HIS A 190 -43.78 5.60 3.10
N LYS A 191 -43.99 6.75 3.72
CA LYS A 191 -45.29 7.15 4.25
C LYS A 191 -45.82 8.33 3.42
N MET A 192 -46.24 8.03 2.19
CA MET A 192 -47.38 8.74 1.60
C MET A 192 -48.62 8.39 2.44
N HIS A 193 -48.75 9.05 3.58
CA HIS A 193 -49.94 8.96 4.40
C HIS A 193 -51.03 9.82 3.75
N ASN A 194 -51.87 9.15 2.95
CA ASN A 194 -53.29 9.46 2.75
C ASN A 194 -53.68 10.95 2.68
N LYS A 195 -53.28 11.66 1.62
CA LYS A 195 -53.99 12.89 1.20
C LYS A 195 -55.45 12.62 0.77
N THR A 196 -55.86 11.37 0.64
CA THR A 196 -57.25 10.94 0.38
C THR A 196 -58.20 11.21 1.55
N LEU A 197 -57.69 11.49 2.78
CA LEU A 197 -58.56 11.75 3.94
C LEU A 197 -59.20 13.17 3.92
N LEU A 198 -58.61 14.13 3.21
CA LEU A 198 -59.14 15.49 3.10
C LEU A 198 -60.25 15.64 2.05
N LEU A 199 -60.30 14.76 1.05
CA LEU A 199 -61.38 14.78 0.04
C LEU A 199 -62.68 14.14 0.56
N LYS A 200 -62.59 13.20 1.52
CA LYS A 200 -63.78 12.60 2.18
C LYS A 200 -64.55 13.60 3.06
N ARG A 201 -63.89 14.61 3.65
CA ARG A 201 -64.54 15.62 4.51
C ARG A 201 -65.39 16.64 3.73
N ASN A 202 -65.08 16.89 2.46
CA ASN A 202 -65.86 17.79 1.61
C ASN A 202 -67.14 17.15 1.03
N LYS A 203 -67.26 15.81 1.03
CA LYS A 203 -68.52 15.12 0.70
C LYS A 203 -69.54 15.19 1.84
N THR A 204 -69.09 15.29 3.10
CA THR A 204 -69.97 15.34 4.28
C THR A 204 -70.72 16.68 4.41
N LEU A 205 -70.16 17.78 3.90
CA LEU A 205 -70.84 19.09 3.96
C LEU A 205 -72.05 19.18 3.02
N LYS A 206 -72.07 18.39 1.93
CA LYS A 206 -73.20 18.33 0.98
C LYS A 206 -74.42 17.58 1.54
N ASN A 207 -74.22 16.68 2.51
CA ASN A 207 -75.31 15.93 3.15
C ASN A 207 -75.94 16.65 4.35
N CYS A 208 -75.33 17.71 4.89
CA CYS A 208 -75.93 18.49 5.97
C CYS A 208 -77.02 19.49 5.49
N LEU A 209 -77.28 19.57 4.18
CA LEU A 209 -78.26 20.49 3.58
C LEU A 209 -79.57 19.82 3.13
N SER A 210 -79.74 18.50 3.31
CA SER A 210 -81.01 17.83 3.05
C SER A 210 -81.90 17.84 4.30
N LEU A 211 -82.77 18.86 4.36
CA LEU A 211 -84.02 18.98 5.11
C LEU A 211 -84.30 17.95 6.23
N ALA A 212 -84.09 18.35 7.48
CA ALA A 212 -84.92 17.89 8.59
C ALA A 212 -86.20 18.76 8.61
N LYS A 213 -87.34 18.14 8.33
CA LYS A 213 -88.67 18.74 8.50
C LYS A 213 -88.86 19.08 9.99
N LEU A 214 -88.68 20.35 10.35
CA LEU A 214 -89.07 20.89 11.65
C LEU A 214 -90.29 21.78 11.43
N THR A 215 -91.40 21.39 12.04
CA THR A 215 -92.63 22.18 12.15
C THR A 215 -92.33 23.56 12.76
N PRO A 216 -92.87 24.66 12.22
CA PRO A 216 -92.49 26.01 12.66
C PRO A 216 -93.12 26.33 14.01
N GLN A 217 -92.33 26.29 15.08
CA GLN A 217 -92.67 27.03 16.31
C GLN A 217 -92.43 28.53 16.05
N LYS A 218 -93.46 29.34 16.27
CA LYS A 218 -93.41 30.81 16.16
C LYS A 218 -92.43 31.35 17.21
N ILE A 219 -91.19 31.57 16.81
CA ILE A 219 -90.22 32.39 17.52
C ILE A 219 -90.22 33.76 16.84
N SER A 220 -90.43 34.83 17.60
CA SER A 220 -90.39 36.20 17.07
C SER A 220 -88.99 36.49 16.50
N PHE A 221 -88.95 36.82 15.22
CA PHE A 221 -87.73 36.92 14.42
C PHE A 221 -87.24 38.37 14.44
N ASN A 222 -86.07 38.67 15.00
CA ASN A 222 -85.47 40.02 14.90
C ASN A 222 -84.74 40.14 13.55
N PRO A 223 -85.26 40.90 12.55
CA PRO A 223 -84.71 40.94 11.19
C PRO A 223 -83.29 41.52 11.15
N VAL A 224 -82.95 42.38 12.10
CA VAL A 224 -81.64 43.04 12.20
C VAL A 224 -80.56 42.02 12.61
N VAL A 225 -80.87 41.14 13.55
CA VAL A 225 -79.95 40.08 14.01
C VAL A 225 -79.68 39.09 12.88
N PHE A 226 -80.72 38.64 12.17
CA PHE A 226 -80.56 37.73 11.03
C PHE A 226 -79.73 38.35 9.89
N LYS A 227 -79.97 39.63 9.56
CA LYS A 227 -79.19 40.37 8.56
C LYS A 227 -77.71 40.49 8.98
N LYS A 228 -77.43 40.63 10.28
CA LYS A 228 -76.08 40.68 10.85
C LYS A 228 -75.39 39.30 10.79
N ILE A 229 -76.10 38.22 11.09
CA ILE A 229 -75.60 36.83 10.97
C ILE A 229 -75.33 36.49 9.50
N LYS A 230 -76.26 36.77 8.59
CA LYS A 230 -76.10 36.55 7.14
C LYS A 230 -74.88 37.29 6.58
N ARG A 231 -74.67 38.55 6.98
CA ARG A 231 -73.47 39.32 6.60
C ARG A 231 -72.18 38.70 7.11
N LYS A 232 -72.15 38.22 8.37
CA LYS A 232 -70.98 37.55 8.94
C LYS A 232 -70.68 36.23 8.22
N LEU A 233 -71.72 35.44 7.92
CA LEU A 233 -71.58 34.17 7.21
C LEU A 233 -71.08 34.38 5.78
N ASN A 234 -71.64 35.34 5.04
CA ASN A 234 -71.18 35.65 3.69
C ASN A 234 -69.72 36.14 3.67
N ARG A 235 -69.30 36.94 4.67
CA ARG A 235 -67.89 37.36 4.81
C ARG A 235 -66.97 36.18 5.12
N PHE A 236 -67.42 35.25 5.97
CA PHE A 236 -66.67 34.04 6.29
C PHE A 236 -66.50 33.13 5.07
N ILE A 237 -67.58 32.90 4.30
CA ILE A 237 -67.54 32.14 3.05
C ILE A 237 -66.61 32.80 2.03
N GLY A 238 -66.70 34.12 1.85
CA GLY A 238 -65.78 34.86 0.96
C GLY A 238 -64.31 34.74 1.38
N SER A 239 -64.03 34.78 2.68
CA SER A 239 -62.67 34.57 3.22
C SER A 239 -62.14 33.15 2.97
N ILE A 240 -62.98 32.12 3.11
CA ILE A 240 -62.62 30.73 2.82
C ILE A 240 -62.36 30.54 1.32
N LEU A 241 -63.21 31.11 0.46
CA LEU A 241 -63.03 31.03 -0.99
C LEU A 241 -61.70 31.69 -1.42
N ALA A 242 -61.39 32.87 -0.91
CA ALA A 242 -60.13 33.55 -1.19
C ALA A 242 -58.90 32.73 -0.74
N ARG A 243 -58.94 32.12 0.46
CA ARG A 243 -57.87 31.24 0.94
C ARG A 243 -57.73 29.97 0.09
N THR A 244 -58.84 29.42 -0.39
CA THR A 244 -58.85 28.24 -1.24
C THR A 244 -58.19 28.54 -2.58
N GLU A 245 -58.42 29.72 -3.14
CA GLU A 245 -57.81 30.14 -4.41
C GLU A 245 -56.30 30.36 -4.28
N VAL A 246 -55.86 30.99 -3.18
CA VAL A 246 -54.42 31.11 -2.87
C VAL A 246 -53.78 29.72 -2.72
N TYR A 247 -54.47 28.77 -2.06
CA TYR A 247 -53.96 27.42 -1.90
C TYR A 247 -53.81 26.68 -3.24
N LYS A 248 -54.77 26.82 -4.17
CA LYS A 248 -54.65 26.26 -5.53
C LYS A 248 -53.42 26.80 -6.27
N ASN A 249 -53.17 28.11 -6.18
CA ASN A 249 -52.01 28.74 -6.81
C ASN A 249 -50.68 28.23 -6.24
N VAL A 250 -50.61 27.98 -4.92
CA VAL A 250 -49.43 27.41 -4.28
C VAL A 250 -49.21 25.95 -4.71
N VAL A 251 -50.27 25.15 -4.78
CA VAL A 251 -50.20 23.76 -5.25
C VAL A 251 -49.71 23.70 -6.70
N ALA A 252 -50.24 24.55 -7.58
CA ALA A 252 -49.80 24.60 -8.97
C ALA A 252 -48.30 24.95 -9.10
N LYS A 253 -47.80 25.91 -8.30
CA LYS A 253 -46.36 26.24 -8.26
C LYS A 253 -45.50 25.09 -7.72
N TYR A 254 -46.02 24.34 -6.75
CA TYR A 254 -45.33 23.18 -6.18
C TYR A 254 -45.24 22.03 -7.20
N ASP A 255 -46.31 21.80 -7.96
CA ASP A 255 -46.34 20.78 -9.02
C ASP A 255 -45.36 21.12 -10.16
N ASP A 256 -45.30 22.39 -10.57
CA ASP A 256 -44.34 22.88 -11.57
C ASP A 256 -42.88 22.73 -11.10
N LEU A 257 -42.61 23.09 -9.84
CA LEU A 257 -41.28 22.90 -9.24
C LEU A 257 -40.87 21.43 -9.19
N ASN A 258 -41.78 20.53 -8.77
CA ASN A 258 -41.51 19.09 -8.74
C ASN A 258 -41.21 18.54 -10.13
N LYS A 259 -41.93 19.00 -11.16
CA LYS A 259 -41.67 18.60 -12.54
C LYS A 259 -40.27 19.03 -12.99
N ASN A 260 -39.86 20.28 -12.70
CA ASN A 260 -38.52 20.79 -13.04
C ASN A 260 -37.40 20.01 -12.31
N ILE A 261 -37.61 19.68 -11.04
CA ILE A 261 -36.67 18.85 -10.26
C ILE A 261 -36.56 17.45 -10.84
N ALA A 262 -37.67 16.82 -11.23
CA ALA A 262 -37.67 15.49 -11.84
C ALA A 262 -36.93 15.48 -13.19
N GLU A 263 -37.12 16.51 -14.03
CA GLU A 263 -36.40 16.66 -15.29
C GLU A 263 -34.89 16.82 -15.07
N LYS A 264 -34.47 17.66 -14.11
CA LYS A 264 -33.04 17.83 -13.75
C LYS A 264 -32.43 16.55 -13.17
N TYR A 265 -33.19 15.80 -12.37
CA TYR A 265 -32.73 14.53 -11.83
C TYR A 265 -32.49 13.52 -12.95
N ASN A 266 -33.41 13.42 -13.91
CA ASN A 266 -33.24 12.54 -15.08
C ASN A 266 -32.04 12.92 -15.95
N ASP A 267 -31.79 14.21 -16.19
CA ASP A 267 -30.59 14.68 -16.91
C ASP A 267 -29.30 14.30 -16.15
N LEU A 268 -29.28 14.49 -14.83
CA LEU A 268 -28.14 14.11 -14.00
C LEU A 268 -27.90 12.59 -13.99
N THR A 269 -28.96 11.79 -13.86
CA THR A 269 -28.87 10.32 -13.93
C THR A 269 -28.35 9.86 -15.28
N THR A 270 -28.78 10.50 -16.37
CA THR A 270 -28.30 10.18 -17.73
C THR A 270 -26.80 10.48 -17.87
N LYS A 271 -26.35 11.65 -17.40
CA LYS A 271 -24.93 12.02 -17.38
C LYS A 271 -24.09 11.09 -16.51
N TYR A 272 -24.61 10.70 -15.34
CA TYR A 272 -23.95 9.75 -14.46
C TYR A 272 -23.77 8.39 -15.16
N ASN A 273 -24.82 7.88 -15.80
CA ASN A 273 -24.75 6.61 -16.53
C ASN A 273 -23.74 6.67 -17.70
N ASP A 274 -23.74 7.73 -18.50
CA ASP A 274 -22.74 7.93 -19.57
C ASP A 274 -21.31 7.97 -19.03
N LEU A 275 -21.09 8.64 -17.89
CA LEU A 275 -19.78 8.67 -17.23
C LEU A 275 -19.37 7.29 -16.71
N THR A 276 -20.29 6.54 -16.11
CA THR A 276 -20.06 5.18 -15.62
C THR A 276 -19.68 4.25 -16.77
N THR A 277 -20.40 4.29 -17.89
CA THR A 277 -20.07 3.49 -19.08
C THR A 277 -18.70 3.85 -19.66
N LYS A 278 -18.35 5.14 -19.70
CA LYS A 278 -17.01 5.59 -20.12
C LYS A 278 -15.92 5.09 -19.17
N TYR A 279 -16.17 5.12 -17.87
CA TYR A 279 -15.25 4.63 -16.84
C TYR A 279 -15.03 3.12 -16.98
N GLU A 280 -16.09 2.33 -17.13
CA GLU A 280 -16.00 0.88 -17.38
C GLU A 280 -15.24 0.55 -18.68
N SER A 281 -15.46 1.32 -19.76
CA SER A 281 -14.72 1.16 -21.01
C SER A 281 -13.22 1.46 -20.85
N LEU A 282 -12.86 2.47 -20.06
CA LEU A 282 -11.46 2.79 -19.76
C LEU A 282 -10.82 1.71 -18.88
N LEU A 283 -11.52 1.21 -17.86
CA LEU A 283 -11.07 0.08 -17.05
C LEU A 283 -10.82 -1.17 -17.91
N ALA A 284 -11.73 -1.51 -18.82
CA ALA A 284 -11.55 -2.65 -19.72
C ALA A 284 -10.31 -2.48 -20.64
N LYS A 285 -10.07 -1.26 -21.13
CA LYS A 285 -8.86 -0.95 -21.92
C LYS A 285 -7.59 -1.04 -21.05
N GLU A 286 -7.65 -0.54 -19.82
CA GLU A 286 -6.54 -0.65 -18.85
C GLU A 286 -6.22 -2.12 -18.57
N THR A 287 -7.23 -2.95 -18.30
CA THR A 287 -7.05 -4.39 -18.06
C THR A 287 -6.45 -5.09 -19.28
N ASN A 288 -6.95 -4.82 -20.49
CA ASN A 288 -6.40 -5.41 -21.71
C ASN A 288 -4.93 -4.98 -21.95
N ILE A 289 -4.61 -3.70 -21.72
CA ILE A 289 -3.23 -3.21 -21.81
C ILE A 289 -2.36 -3.91 -20.77
N LYS A 290 -2.82 -4.02 -19.52
CA LYS A 290 -2.10 -4.71 -18.44
C LYS A 290 -1.88 -6.18 -18.78
N GLU A 291 -2.90 -6.93 -19.20
CA GLU A 291 -2.79 -8.33 -19.61
C GLU A 291 -1.77 -8.51 -20.74
N THR A 292 -1.90 -7.76 -21.83
CA THR A 292 -0.95 -7.81 -22.96
C THR A 292 0.47 -7.44 -22.52
N PHE A 293 0.58 -6.52 -21.57
CA PHE A 293 1.85 -6.09 -21.01
C PHE A 293 2.49 -7.16 -20.12
N TRP A 294 1.71 -7.83 -19.28
CA TRP A 294 2.14 -8.94 -18.44
C TRP A 294 2.54 -10.16 -19.27
N GLU A 295 1.78 -10.50 -20.32
CA GLU A 295 2.13 -11.58 -21.25
C GLU A 295 3.48 -11.33 -21.93
N ARG A 296 3.73 -10.11 -22.43
CA ARG A 296 5.04 -9.75 -23.01
C ARG A 296 6.19 -9.76 -22.01
N ARG A 297 5.90 -9.60 -20.71
CA ARG A 297 6.92 -9.62 -19.66
C ARG A 297 7.46 -11.03 -19.43
N ALA A 298 6.57 -12.03 -19.35
CA ALA A 298 6.94 -13.42 -19.10
C ALA A 298 7.96 -13.98 -20.11
N ASP A 299 7.83 -13.65 -21.40
CA ASP A 299 8.76 -14.10 -22.45
C ASP A 299 10.19 -13.50 -22.35
N SER A 300 10.35 -12.45 -21.54
CA SER A 300 11.59 -11.68 -21.42
C SER A 300 12.38 -11.94 -20.13
N GLU A 301 11.80 -12.67 -19.17
CA GLU A 301 12.44 -12.96 -17.89
C GLU A 301 13.59 -13.97 -18.10
N LYS A 302 14.77 -13.64 -17.59
CA LYS A 302 15.98 -14.44 -17.71
C LYS A 302 16.50 -14.82 -16.35
N GLU A 303 16.95 -16.06 -16.26
CA GLU A 303 17.40 -16.68 -15.03
C GLU A 303 18.65 -17.50 -15.32
N ALA A 304 19.59 -17.50 -14.38
CA ALA A 304 20.81 -18.29 -14.47
C ALA A 304 21.35 -18.61 -13.08
N PHE A 305 21.98 -19.77 -12.97
CA PHE A 305 22.79 -20.14 -11.82
C PHE A 305 24.27 -19.93 -12.15
N PHE A 306 25.01 -19.54 -11.12
CA PHE A 306 26.47 -19.42 -11.11
C PHE A 306 26.98 -20.15 -9.89
N LEU A 307 28.12 -20.84 -10.02
CA LEU A 307 28.72 -21.64 -8.94
C LEU A 307 27.68 -22.48 -8.18
N GLU A 308 26.77 -23.12 -8.92
CA GLU A 308 25.66 -23.97 -8.47
C GLU A 308 24.56 -23.27 -7.66
N HIS A 309 24.91 -22.43 -6.69
CA HIS A 309 24.00 -21.87 -5.70
C HIS A 309 23.66 -20.39 -5.89
N PHE A 310 24.38 -19.66 -6.74
CA PHE A 310 24.17 -18.23 -6.92
C PHE A 310 23.20 -17.98 -8.05
N TYR A 311 21.94 -17.81 -7.67
CA TYR A 311 20.84 -17.52 -8.55
C TYR A 311 20.85 -16.04 -8.94
N PHE A 312 20.72 -15.78 -10.24
CA PHE A 312 20.64 -14.44 -10.81
C PHE A 312 19.48 -14.36 -11.78
N THR A 313 18.72 -13.27 -11.69
CA THR A 313 17.51 -13.09 -12.49
C THR A 313 17.37 -11.66 -12.99
N SER A 314 16.68 -11.50 -14.12
CA SER A 314 16.24 -10.19 -14.62
C SER A 314 14.93 -9.72 -13.95
N VAL A 315 14.43 -10.47 -12.97
CA VAL A 315 13.21 -10.19 -12.21
C VAL A 315 13.54 -9.50 -10.90
N TYR A 316 12.59 -8.73 -10.37
CA TYR A 316 12.73 -8.08 -9.08
C TYR A 316 12.69 -9.13 -7.95
N VAL A 317 13.70 -9.12 -7.07
CA VAL A 317 13.76 -9.98 -5.88
C VAL A 317 13.72 -9.07 -4.66
N ALA A 318 12.60 -9.14 -3.94
CA ALA A 318 12.31 -8.29 -2.80
C ALA A 318 12.90 -8.84 -1.50
N SER A 319 12.78 -8.04 -0.43
CA SER A 319 13.22 -8.29 0.94
C SER A 319 14.65 -7.86 1.27
N THR A 320 14.83 -7.32 2.46
CA THR A 320 16.14 -7.06 3.10
C THR A 320 16.39 -7.95 4.31
N ALA A 321 15.58 -9.00 4.49
CA ALA A 321 15.59 -9.89 5.64
C ALA A 321 16.97 -10.52 5.91
N GLY A 322 17.75 -10.80 4.87
CA GLY A 322 19.12 -11.27 5.05
C GLY A 322 19.98 -11.16 3.81
N TYR A 323 21.22 -10.68 3.96
CA TYR A 323 22.19 -10.61 2.86
C TYR A 323 23.64 -10.58 3.34
N TYR A 324 24.52 -11.10 2.50
CA TYR A 324 25.97 -10.97 2.57
C TYR A 324 26.45 -9.74 1.80
N LEU A 325 27.43 -9.02 2.33
CA LEU A 325 27.95 -7.79 1.75
C LEU A 325 29.46 -7.66 1.94
N THR A 326 30.19 -7.37 0.86
CA THR A 326 31.63 -7.04 0.93
C THR A 326 31.86 -5.54 1.17
N PRO A 327 33.04 -5.12 1.66
CA PRO A 327 33.38 -3.70 1.80
C PRO A 327 33.25 -2.92 0.48
N LYS A 328 33.53 -3.58 -0.65
CA LYS A 328 33.37 -3.00 -1.99
C LYS A 328 31.89 -2.75 -2.30
N GLY A 329 31.02 -3.75 -2.11
CA GLY A 329 29.58 -3.59 -2.27
C GLY A 329 29.00 -2.51 -1.36
N ALA A 330 29.40 -2.51 -0.08
CA ALA A 330 28.99 -1.52 0.91
C ALA A 330 29.37 -0.10 0.50
N LYS A 331 30.62 0.12 0.08
CA LYS A 331 31.09 1.41 -0.42
C LYS A 331 30.26 1.90 -1.59
N THR A 332 29.96 1.00 -2.54
CA THR A 332 29.13 1.34 -3.71
C THR A 332 27.70 1.72 -3.32
N PHE A 333 27.08 1.04 -2.35
CA PHE A 333 25.76 1.44 -1.84
C PHE A 333 25.79 2.79 -1.12
N ILE A 334 26.83 3.06 -0.32
CA ILE A 334 27.00 4.37 0.35
C ILE A 334 27.15 5.48 -0.67
N GLU A 335 28.05 5.35 -1.64
CA GLU A 335 28.28 6.35 -2.69
C GLU A 335 27.00 6.61 -3.50
N ALA A 336 26.24 5.57 -3.82
CA ALA A 336 24.96 5.72 -4.50
C ALA A 336 23.92 6.43 -3.60
N THR A 337 23.87 6.12 -2.31
CA THR A 337 22.98 6.81 -1.35
C THR A 337 23.34 8.29 -1.25
N GLU A 338 24.62 8.63 -1.14
CA GLU A 338 25.09 10.02 -1.06
C GLU A 338 24.79 10.79 -2.35
N ARG A 339 24.91 10.13 -3.51
CA ARG A 339 24.65 10.70 -4.82
C ARG A 339 23.16 10.91 -5.09
N PHE A 340 22.33 9.92 -4.81
CA PHE A 340 20.91 9.91 -5.18
C PHE A 340 19.98 10.34 -4.06
N LYS A 341 20.45 10.33 -2.81
CA LYS A 341 19.64 10.47 -1.60
C LYS A 341 18.69 9.28 -1.41
N ILE A 342 18.06 9.21 -0.23
CA ILE A 342 17.10 8.16 0.11
C ILE A 342 15.79 8.46 -0.63
N ILE A 343 15.66 7.90 -1.83
CA ILE A 343 14.54 8.18 -2.76
C ILE A 343 13.53 7.05 -2.85
N GLU A 344 13.79 5.94 -2.16
CA GLU A 344 12.95 4.74 -2.12
C GLU A 344 13.32 3.87 -0.90
N PRO A 345 12.46 2.91 -0.52
CA PRO A 345 12.79 1.95 0.53
C PRO A 345 14.09 1.19 0.20
N VAL A 346 14.78 0.72 1.23
CA VAL A 346 16.14 0.15 1.08
C VAL A 346 16.16 -1.11 0.22
N ASP A 347 15.12 -1.93 0.28
CA ASP A 347 14.99 -3.15 -0.53
C ASP A 347 14.86 -2.82 -2.01
N MET A 348 14.04 -1.81 -2.36
CA MET A 348 13.91 -1.25 -3.71
C MET A 348 15.25 -0.72 -4.22
N PHE A 349 15.92 0.08 -3.38
CA PHE A 349 17.20 0.69 -3.71
C PHE A 349 18.27 -0.36 -4.04
N MET A 350 18.41 -1.38 -3.18
CA MET A 350 19.38 -2.46 -3.35
C MET A 350 19.05 -3.37 -4.54
N ASN A 351 17.78 -3.42 -4.95
CA ASN A 351 17.38 -4.22 -6.10
C ASN A 351 17.66 -3.51 -7.44
N ASN A 352 17.82 -2.19 -7.47
CA ASN A 352 17.94 -1.43 -8.71
C ASN A 352 19.41 -1.23 -9.12
N PRO A 353 19.99 -2.12 -9.96
CA PRO A 353 21.40 -2.04 -10.35
C PRO A 353 21.75 -0.77 -11.14
N THR A 354 20.76 0.03 -11.57
CA THR A 354 21.03 1.28 -12.30
C THR A 354 21.51 2.42 -11.41
N TYR A 355 21.27 2.35 -10.10
CA TYR A 355 21.79 3.36 -9.17
C TYR A 355 23.23 3.07 -8.76
N HIS A 356 23.54 1.80 -8.50
CA HIS A 356 24.78 1.42 -7.82
C HIS A 356 25.66 0.45 -8.63
N GLU A 357 25.19 -0.12 -9.73
CA GLU A 357 25.97 -1.07 -10.53
C GLU A 357 26.49 -2.30 -9.76
N VAL A 358 25.71 -2.81 -8.81
CA VAL A 358 26.00 -4.05 -8.06
C VAL A 358 25.08 -5.15 -8.58
N ALA A 359 25.64 -6.34 -8.82
CA ALA A 359 24.86 -7.51 -9.23
C ALA A 359 24.05 -8.06 -8.03
N ASN A 360 22.76 -8.30 -8.25
CA ASN A 360 21.83 -8.75 -7.22
C ASN A 360 21.65 -10.28 -7.29
N PHE A 361 22.62 -11.00 -6.75
CA PHE A 361 22.56 -12.47 -6.63
C PHE A 361 21.71 -12.87 -5.42
N THR A 362 21.08 -14.04 -5.49
CA THR A 362 20.42 -14.71 -4.37
C THR A 362 21.02 -16.09 -4.19
N TYR A 363 21.36 -16.47 -2.96
CA TYR A 363 21.84 -17.81 -2.67
C TYR A 363 20.66 -18.79 -2.56
N LEU A 364 20.74 -19.91 -3.27
CA LEU A 364 19.71 -20.94 -3.27
C LEU A 364 20.27 -22.34 -2.96
N PRO A 365 19.55 -23.16 -2.15
CA PRO A 365 18.34 -22.82 -1.40
C PRO A 365 18.60 -21.72 -0.36
N CYS A 366 17.62 -20.85 -0.09
CA CYS A 366 17.78 -19.71 0.83
C CYS A 366 18.30 -20.19 2.21
N PRO A 367 19.46 -19.72 2.69
CA PRO A 367 20.02 -20.09 3.99
C PRO A 367 19.32 -19.43 5.19
N VAL A 368 18.37 -18.55 4.91
CA VAL A 368 17.56 -17.83 5.89
C VAL A 368 16.11 -17.94 5.45
N SER A 369 15.20 -18.08 6.42
CA SER A 369 13.74 -18.06 6.21
C SER A 369 13.08 -17.03 7.11
N LEU A 370 11.83 -16.68 6.82
CA LEU A 370 11.04 -15.76 7.65
C LEU A 370 10.46 -16.50 8.86
N ASN A 371 10.52 -15.86 10.03
CA ASN A 371 9.90 -16.37 11.23
C ASN A 371 8.42 -15.95 11.33
N LYS A 372 7.69 -16.48 12.32
CA LYS A 372 6.26 -16.20 12.56
C LYS A 372 5.91 -14.72 12.76
N HIS A 373 6.92 -13.86 12.95
CA HIS A 373 6.75 -12.43 13.18
C HIS A 373 6.98 -11.56 11.93
N ALA A 374 7.37 -12.14 10.79
CA ALA A 374 7.65 -11.37 9.57
C ALA A 374 6.44 -10.59 9.04
N PHE A 375 5.23 -11.15 9.15
CA PHE A 375 3.99 -10.48 8.74
C PHE A 375 3.47 -9.46 9.77
N ASN A 376 4.06 -9.37 10.97
CA ASN A 376 3.71 -8.34 11.95
C ASN A 376 4.58 -7.09 11.74
N SER A 377 4.51 -6.49 10.55
CA SER A 377 5.33 -5.32 10.22
C SER A 377 5.02 -4.15 11.15
N THR A 378 6.06 -3.64 11.84
CA THR A 378 5.97 -2.40 12.63
C THR A 378 6.05 -1.15 11.75
N ILE A 379 6.41 -1.30 10.47
CA ILE A 379 6.56 -0.22 9.49
C ILE A 379 5.21 0.07 8.83
N GLN A 380 4.51 -0.97 8.34
CA GLN A 380 3.26 -0.79 7.58
C GLN A 380 2.05 -0.44 8.46
N ASN A 381 2.06 -0.81 9.75
CA ASN A 381 0.97 -0.55 10.71
C ASN A 381 1.01 0.84 11.37
N ALA A 382 1.98 1.69 11.03
CA ALA A 382 2.13 3.01 11.63
C ALA A 382 1.12 4.03 11.07
N LYS A 383 0.43 4.76 11.95
CA LYS A 383 -0.39 5.92 11.55
C LYS A 383 0.50 6.96 10.88
N LYS A 384 0.19 7.27 9.62
CA LYS A 384 0.93 8.25 8.81
C LYS A 384 0.94 9.61 9.53
N PRO A 385 2.11 10.26 9.69
CA PRO A 385 2.17 11.60 10.27
C PRO A 385 1.47 12.60 9.35
N ASP A 386 0.85 13.61 9.94
CA ASP A 386 0.10 14.67 9.25
C ASP A 386 1.04 15.71 8.62
N ILE A 387 2.10 15.24 7.95
CA ILE A 387 3.02 16.10 7.21
C ILE A 387 2.31 16.43 5.89
N SER A 388 1.69 17.61 5.86
CA SER A 388 1.08 18.21 4.68
C SER A 388 2.17 18.68 3.69
N LEU A 389 2.85 17.74 3.06
CA LEU A 389 3.50 17.98 1.78
C LEU A 389 2.49 17.57 0.72
N LYS A 390 1.94 18.55 -0.02
CA LYS A 390 1.02 18.27 -1.14
C LYS A 390 1.77 17.37 -2.12
N PRO A 391 1.41 16.09 -2.28
CA PRO A 391 2.10 15.24 -3.23
C PRO A 391 1.88 15.85 -4.62
N PRO A 392 2.92 15.99 -5.45
CA PRO A 392 2.73 16.45 -6.81
C PRO A 392 1.81 15.47 -7.54
N ARG A 393 0.99 15.99 -8.46
CA ARG A 393 0.04 15.18 -9.21
C ARG A 393 0.80 14.13 -10.02
N LYS A 394 0.63 12.85 -9.69
CA LYS A 394 1.12 11.74 -10.51
C LYS A 394 0.41 11.75 -11.86
N SER A 395 1.18 11.66 -12.94
CA SER A 395 0.64 11.39 -14.28
C SER A 395 0.33 9.90 -14.38
N TYR A 396 -0.93 9.56 -14.63
CA TYR A 396 -1.36 8.16 -14.84
C TYR A 396 -0.60 7.49 -16.00
N PHE A 397 -0.16 8.26 -17.01
CA PHE A 397 0.60 7.73 -18.14
C PHE A 397 2.06 7.36 -17.79
N ASP A 398 2.68 8.07 -16.85
CA ASP A 398 4.06 7.77 -16.43
C ASP A 398 4.12 6.44 -15.65
N ASN A 399 3.09 6.15 -14.87
CA ASN A 399 2.92 4.87 -14.17
C ASN A 399 2.82 3.68 -15.15
N LEU A 400 2.12 3.87 -16.27
CA LEU A 400 1.86 2.76 -17.22
C LEU A 400 3.15 2.20 -17.84
N PHE A 401 4.17 3.03 -18.01
CA PHE A 401 5.45 2.61 -18.60
C PHE A 401 6.54 2.29 -17.57
N TYR A 402 6.36 2.66 -16.30
CA TYR A 402 7.29 2.39 -15.21
C TYR A 402 7.75 0.92 -15.21
N HIS A 403 6.78 0.00 -15.16
CA HIS A 403 7.05 -1.44 -15.11
C HIS A 403 7.84 -1.93 -16.32
N LYS A 404 7.63 -1.30 -17.50
CA LYS A 404 8.33 -1.62 -18.75
C LYS A 404 9.78 -1.18 -18.70
N PHE A 405 10.01 0.06 -18.32
CA PHE A 405 11.35 0.61 -18.25
C PHE A 405 12.17 -0.12 -17.18
N ASN A 406 11.57 -0.44 -16.04
CA ASN A 406 12.25 -1.21 -14.99
C ASN A 406 12.57 -2.64 -15.42
N ALA A 407 11.64 -3.34 -16.09
CA ALA A 407 11.94 -4.65 -16.66
C ALA A 407 13.11 -4.59 -17.66
N GLN A 408 13.16 -3.57 -18.53
CA GLN A 408 14.26 -3.37 -19.46
C GLN A 408 15.59 -3.07 -18.75
N LYS A 409 15.58 -2.27 -17.69
CA LYS A 409 16.77 -1.99 -16.85
C LYS A 409 17.30 -3.27 -16.22
N CYS A 410 16.42 -4.07 -15.62
CA CYS A 410 16.80 -5.35 -15.01
C CYS A 410 17.33 -6.35 -16.05
N LEU A 411 16.71 -6.43 -17.23
CA LEU A 411 17.20 -7.29 -18.32
C LEU A 411 18.56 -6.85 -18.86
N LYS A 412 18.80 -5.54 -19.01
CA LYS A 412 20.12 -5.01 -19.40
C LYS A 412 21.18 -5.35 -18.36
N ALA A 413 20.87 -5.18 -17.07
CA ALA A 413 21.76 -5.58 -15.98
C ALA A 413 22.03 -7.08 -16.01
N PHE A 414 20.98 -7.89 -16.23
CA PHE A 414 21.11 -9.34 -16.34
C PHE A 414 22.11 -9.73 -17.45
N HIS A 415 21.98 -9.16 -18.64
CA HIS A 415 22.92 -9.45 -19.73
C HIS A 415 24.35 -8.94 -19.43
N LYS A 416 24.50 -7.76 -18.83
CA LYS A 416 25.81 -7.19 -18.43
C LYS A 416 26.53 -8.16 -17.48
N TYR A 417 25.89 -8.53 -16.36
CA TYR A 417 26.54 -9.36 -15.34
C TYR A 417 26.62 -10.82 -15.76
N SER A 418 25.66 -11.36 -16.52
CA SER A 418 25.77 -12.70 -17.09
C SER A 418 26.97 -12.83 -18.03
N LYS A 419 27.30 -11.78 -18.78
CA LYS A 419 28.50 -11.75 -19.62
C LYS A 419 29.77 -11.62 -18.76
N GLN A 420 29.75 -10.77 -17.75
CA GLN A 420 30.89 -10.56 -16.85
C GLN A 420 31.27 -11.84 -16.09
N TYR A 421 30.28 -12.59 -15.62
CA TYR A 421 30.48 -13.81 -14.83
C TYR A 421 30.30 -15.11 -15.64
N ALA A 422 30.32 -15.02 -16.99
CA ALA A 422 30.13 -16.17 -17.87
C ALA A 422 31.02 -17.39 -17.53
N PRO A 423 32.30 -17.25 -17.13
CA PRO A 423 33.13 -18.39 -16.73
C PRO A 423 32.64 -19.14 -15.48
N LEU A 424 31.80 -18.51 -14.66
CA LEU A 424 31.29 -19.06 -13.40
C LEU A 424 29.87 -19.63 -13.56
N LYS A 425 29.31 -19.56 -14.77
CA LYS A 425 27.93 -19.95 -15.04
C LYS A 425 27.80 -21.47 -14.90
N THR A 426 26.82 -21.90 -14.11
CA THR A 426 26.50 -23.31 -13.95
C THR A 426 26.00 -23.85 -15.31
N PRO A 427 26.56 -24.94 -15.83
CA PRO A 427 26.02 -25.59 -17.01
C PRO A 427 24.56 -25.94 -16.78
N LYS A 428 23.69 -25.69 -17.77
CA LYS A 428 22.38 -26.35 -17.77
C LYS A 428 22.67 -27.83 -17.93
N GLU A 429 22.25 -28.65 -16.98
CA GLU A 429 22.21 -30.10 -17.20
C GLU A 429 21.49 -30.33 -18.54
N VAL A 430 22.16 -31.04 -19.45
CA VAL A 430 21.68 -31.31 -20.82
C VAL A 430 20.64 -32.41 -20.80
#